data_AF-A0A3D3TFF4-F1
#
_entry.id   AF-A0A3D3TFF4-F1
#
_cell.length_a   1.000
_cell.length_b   1.000
_cell.length_c   1.000
_cell.angle_alpha   90.00
_cell.angle_beta   90.00
_cell.angle_gamma   90.00
#
_symmetry.space_group_name_H-M   'P 1'
#
loop_
_entity.id
_entity.type
_entity.pdbx_description
1 polymer ?
#
loop_
_entity_poly.entity_id
_entity_poly.type
_entity_poly.pdbx_seq_one_letter_code
_entity_poly.pdbx_strand_id
1 'polypeptide(L)'
;MKKIILSFAVLLSALGAYSQEIQLHFDPRRALHSDVAPKNYFTATFQMFKPDKWGSTFGFIDVDFNQSRGNIGLAYLELSRDIRLGNLPVMAHLEFRGGIVRGDNY
;
A
#
# COMPACT_ATOMS: atom_id res chain seq x y z
N MET A 1 -33.69 -5.98 9.00
CA MET A 1 -33.53 -6.80 7.78
C MET A 1 -32.54 -6.18 6.79
N LYS A 2 -32.92 -5.32 5.81
CA LYS A 2 -32.02 -4.86 4.71
C LYS A 2 -30.59 -4.46 5.14
N LYS A 3 -30.44 -3.64 6.20
CA LYS A 3 -29.12 -3.25 6.75
C LYS A 3 -28.27 -4.45 7.23
N ILE A 4 -28.89 -5.42 7.90
CA ILE A 4 -28.22 -6.64 8.40
C ILE A 4 -27.73 -7.49 7.23
N ILE A 5 -28.54 -7.65 6.19
CA ILE A 5 -28.18 -8.40 4.97
C ILE A 5 -26.95 -7.74 4.30
N LEU A 6 -26.92 -6.41 4.21
CA LEU A 6 -25.77 -5.68 3.67
C LEU A 6 -24.51 -5.87 4.53
N SER A 7 -24.60 -5.72 5.85
CA SER A 7 -23.46 -5.97 6.76
C SER A 7 -22.94 -7.41 6.67
N PHE A 8 -23.83 -8.40 6.54
CA PHE A 8 -23.45 -9.80 6.42
C PHE A 8 -22.81 -10.11 5.06
N ALA A 9 -23.27 -9.48 3.97
CA ALA A 9 -22.65 -9.58 2.66
C ALA A 9 -21.23 -8.98 2.61
N VAL A 10 -21.01 -7.84 3.28
CA VAL A 10 -19.66 -7.25 3.44
C VAL A 10 -18.75 -8.19 4.23
N LEU A 11 -19.21 -8.76 5.35
CA LEU A 11 -18.46 -9.76 6.13
C LEU A 11 -18.11 -11.01 5.30
N LEU A 12 -19.04 -11.53 4.50
CA LEU A 12 -18.80 -12.66 3.60
C LEU A 12 -17.78 -12.34 2.50
N SER A 13 -17.74 -11.11 1.97
CA SER A 13 -16.77 -10.73 0.94
C SER A 13 -15.31 -10.78 1.43
N ALA A 14 -15.06 -10.56 2.72
CA ALA A 14 -13.71 -10.64 3.31
C ALA A 14 -13.13 -12.07 3.29
N LEU A 15 -13.99 -13.11 3.28
CA LEU A 15 -13.56 -14.51 3.26
C LEU A 15 -12.99 -14.97 1.90
N GLY A 16 -13.18 -14.19 0.84
CA GLY A 16 -12.62 -14.44 -0.49
C GLY A 16 -11.38 -13.62 -0.84
N ALA A 17 -10.87 -12.81 0.09
CA ALA A 17 -9.76 -11.90 -0.17
C ALA A 17 -8.41 -12.64 -0.23
N TYR A 18 -7.85 -12.78 -1.43
CA TYR A 18 -6.42 -13.03 -1.62
C TYR A 18 -5.63 -11.86 -1.02
N SER A 19 -4.50 -12.12 -0.35
CA SER A 19 -3.69 -11.14 0.39
C SER A 19 -3.61 -9.78 -0.31
N GLN A 20 -4.47 -8.87 0.18
CA GLN A 20 -4.67 -7.50 -0.27
C GLN A 20 -5.09 -6.72 0.97
N GLU A 21 -4.35 -5.67 1.27
CA GLU A 21 -4.51 -4.88 2.49
C GLU A 21 -4.61 -3.40 2.14
N ILE A 22 -5.59 -2.71 2.74
CA ILE A 22 -5.73 -1.26 2.69
C ILE A 22 -5.60 -0.74 4.11
N GLN A 23 -4.60 0.08 4.34
CA GLN A 23 -4.24 0.67 5.62
C GLN A 23 -4.34 2.20 5.53
N LEU A 24 -4.70 2.84 6.65
CA LEU A 24 -4.67 4.29 6.79
C LEU A 24 -4.01 4.63 8.12
N HIS A 25 -2.72 4.97 8.06
CA HIS A 25 -1.92 5.31 9.21
C HIS A 25 -2.04 6.80 9.53
N PHE A 26 -2.18 7.14 10.80
CA PHE A 26 -1.97 8.50 11.29
C PHE A 26 -0.56 8.62 11.84
N ASP A 27 0.17 9.64 11.40
CA ASP A 27 1.52 9.92 11.87
C ASP A 27 1.52 11.13 12.82
N PRO A 28 1.71 10.92 14.14
CA PRO A 28 1.71 11.97 15.16
C PRO A 28 3.09 12.62 15.36
N ARG A 29 4.09 12.39 14.50
CA ARG A 29 5.50 12.73 14.78
C ARG A 29 5.75 14.19 15.18
N ARG A 30 5.05 15.18 14.61
CA ARG A 30 5.18 16.60 15.00
C ARG A 30 4.67 16.88 16.41
N ALA A 31 3.62 16.20 16.84
CA ALA A 31 3.03 16.37 18.17
C ALA A 31 3.88 15.70 19.27
N LEU A 32 4.64 14.67 18.93
CA LEU A 32 5.60 14.03 19.83
C LEU A 32 6.96 14.75 19.84
N HIS A 33 7.44 15.13 18.64
CA HIS A 33 8.76 15.70 18.39
C HIS A 33 8.65 16.84 17.36
N SER A 34 8.65 18.08 17.86
CA SER A 34 8.42 19.29 17.03
C SER A 34 9.64 19.75 16.21
N ASP A 35 10.75 19.02 16.34
CA ASP A 35 12.04 19.19 15.69
C ASP A 35 12.23 18.24 14.50
N VAL A 36 11.76 16.99 14.59
CA VAL A 36 11.99 15.96 13.55
C VAL A 36 11.05 16.04 12.34
N ALA A 37 10.02 16.89 12.38
CA ALA A 37 9.03 17.01 11.31
C ALA A 37 8.28 18.35 11.32
N PRO A 38 7.78 18.83 10.16
CA PRO A 38 6.98 20.06 10.09
C PRO A 38 5.51 19.89 10.52
N LYS A 39 4.93 18.68 10.45
CA LYS A 39 3.51 18.41 10.79
C LYS A 39 3.21 16.92 10.99
N ASN A 40 2.07 16.65 11.60
CA ASN A 40 1.38 15.35 11.54
C ASN A 40 0.70 15.19 10.17
N TYR A 41 0.53 13.96 9.72
CA TYR A 41 -0.18 13.65 8.47
C TYR A 41 -0.80 12.26 8.50
N PHE A 42 -1.47 11.87 7.42
CA PHE A 42 -1.91 10.49 7.20
C PHE A 42 -1.15 9.88 6.02
N THR A 43 -0.91 8.57 6.08
CA THR A 43 -0.42 7.77 4.96
C THR A 43 -1.49 6.75 4.62
N ALA A 44 -1.96 6.74 3.37
CA ALA A 44 -2.78 5.64 2.85
C ALA A 44 -1.86 4.62 2.17
N THR A 45 -1.96 3.38 2.62
CA THR A 45 -1.13 2.26 2.16
C THR A 45 -2.04 1.24 1.49
N PHE A 46 -1.64 0.72 0.32
CA PHE A 46 -2.23 -0.47 -0.29
C PHE A 46 -1.15 -1.49 -0.63
N GLN A 47 -1.29 -2.71 -0.12
CA GLN A 47 -0.38 -3.83 -0.38
C GLN A 47 -1.13 -5.01 -1.00
N MET A 48 -0.46 -5.78 -1.85
CA MET A 48 -0.92 -7.09 -2.30
C MET A 48 0.22 -8.11 -2.41
N PHE A 49 -0.08 -9.37 -2.13
CA PHE A 49 0.71 -10.52 -2.56
C PHE A 49 -0.19 -11.53 -3.26
N LYS A 50 0.09 -11.82 -4.54
CA LYS A 50 -0.73 -12.70 -5.37
C LYS A 50 0.11 -13.75 -6.10
N PRO A 51 0.14 -15.01 -5.61
CA PRO A 51 0.68 -16.14 -6.36
C PRO A 51 -0.28 -16.59 -7.47
N ASP A 52 0.26 -17.15 -8.56
CA ASP A 52 -0.47 -17.77 -9.65
C ASP A 52 0.31 -18.95 -10.29
N LYS A 53 -0.19 -19.48 -11.42
CA LYS A 53 0.39 -20.64 -12.11
C LYS A 53 1.77 -20.38 -12.73
N TRP A 54 2.23 -19.14 -12.76
CA TRP A 54 3.48 -18.70 -13.39
C TRP A 54 4.42 -17.96 -12.43
N GLY A 55 4.15 -17.94 -11.12
CA GLY A 55 4.99 -17.31 -10.09
C GLY A 55 4.18 -16.45 -9.12
N SER A 56 4.71 -15.28 -8.76
CA SER A 56 4.10 -14.37 -7.79
C SER A 56 4.21 -12.91 -8.22
N THR A 57 3.17 -12.13 -7.97
CA THR A 57 3.23 -10.65 -8.00
C THR A 57 3.15 -10.12 -6.57
N PHE A 58 4.07 -9.24 -6.20
CA PHE A 58 3.96 -8.37 -5.03
C PHE A 58 3.77 -6.93 -5.49
N GLY A 59 2.98 -6.15 -4.76
CA GLY A 59 2.78 -4.73 -5.06
C GLY A 59 2.45 -3.95 -3.79
N PHE A 60 2.99 -2.75 -3.68
CA PHE A 60 2.87 -1.88 -2.52
C PHE A 60 2.87 -0.43 -2.97
N ILE A 61 1.88 0.36 -2.52
CA ILE A 61 1.85 1.81 -2.72
C ILE A 61 1.52 2.54 -1.42
N ASP A 62 2.38 3.49 -1.07
CA ASP A 62 2.17 4.47 0.00
C ASP A 62 1.85 5.84 -0.59
N VAL A 63 0.90 6.53 0.01
CA VAL A 63 0.48 7.90 -0.36
C VAL A 63 0.42 8.76 0.90
N ASP A 64 1.40 9.64 1.06
CA ASP A 64 1.48 10.59 2.16
C ASP A 64 0.67 11.85 1.86
N PHE A 65 -0.32 12.14 2.71
CA PHE A 65 -1.06 13.40 2.73
C PHE A 65 -0.27 14.53 3.44
N ASN A 66 1.04 14.56 3.18
CA ASN A 66 2.04 15.40 3.84
C ASN A 66 2.27 16.75 3.15
N GLN A 67 1.32 17.28 2.36
CA GLN A 67 1.34 18.65 1.83
C GLN A 67 0.31 19.58 2.49
N SER A 68 0.13 20.80 1.96
CA SER A 68 -0.83 21.78 2.51
C SER A 68 -2.27 21.28 2.40
N ARG A 69 -3.12 21.55 3.41
CA ARG A 69 -4.53 21.12 3.48
C ARG A 69 -4.76 19.60 3.33
N GLY A 70 -3.76 18.77 3.64
CA GLY A 70 -3.85 17.31 3.46
C GLY A 70 -3.72 16.86 2.00
N ASN A 71 -3.16 17.70 1.11
CA ASN A 71 -2.78 17.26 -0.22
C ASN A 71 -1.71 16.16 -0.17
N ILE A 72 -1.65 15.35 -1.23
CA ILE A 72 -0.56 14.39 -1.46
C ILE A 72 0.75 15.15 -1.65
N GLY A 73 1.81 14.71 -0.96
CA GLY A 73 3.17 15.23 -1.15
C GLY A 73 4.20 14.18 -1.51
N LEU A 74 3.99 12.93 -1.14
CA LEU A 74 4.75 11.79 -1.62
C LEU A 74 3.79 10.67 -2.03
N ALA A 75 4.10 9.99 -3.13
CA ALA A 75 3.51 8.70 -3.46
C ALA A 75 4.64 7.77 -3.94
N TYR A 76 4.80 6.62 -3.30
CA TYR A 76 5.86 5.64 -3.56
C TYR A 76 5.25 4.29 -3.91
N LEU A 77 5.77 3.64 -4.95
CA LEU A 77 5.28 2.38 -5.50
C LEU A 77 6.44 1.38 -5.63
N GLU A 78 6.25 0.20 -5.03
CA GLU A 78 6.98 -1.02 -5.40
C GLU A 78 6.03 -1.96 -6.14
N LEU A 79 6.50 -2.54 -7.24
CA LEU A 79 5.80 -3.58 -7.99
C LEU A 79 6.84 -4.59 -8.46
N SER A 80 6.71 -5.84 -8.02
CA SER A 80 7.62 -6.91 -8.40
C SER A 80 6.91 -8.17 -8.86
N ARG A 81 7.59 -8.93 -9.72
CA ARG A 81 7.09 -10.14 -10.35
C ARG A 81 8.17 -11.21 -10.38
N ASP A 82 7.88 -12.33 -9.72
CA ASP A 82 8.63 -13.57 -9.91
C ASP A 82 8.00 -14.38 -11.03
N ILE A 83 8.84 -14.92 -11.92
CA ILE A 83 8.43 -15.75 -13.05
C ILE A 83 9.06 -17.13 -12.89
N ARG A 84 8.21 -18.15 -12.73
CA ARG A 84 8.62 -19.54 -12.53
C ARG A 84 9.23 -20.12 -13.81
N LEU A 85 10.52 -20.44 -13.79
CA LEU A 85 11.26 -21.00 -14.91
C LEU A 85 11.06 -22.53 -15.00
N GLY A 86 9.83 -22.94 -15.28
CA GLY A 86 9.44 -24.36 -15.38
C GLY A 86 9.56 -25.09 -14.04
N ASN A 87 10.42 -26.12 -14.00
CA ASN A 87 10.69 -26.94 -12.80
C ASN A 87 12.02 -26.57 -12.11
N LEU A 88 12.69 -25.48 -12.50
CA LEU A 88 13.93 -25.05 -11.86
C LEU A 88 13.67 -24.53 -10.43
N PRO A 89 14.60 -24.71 -9.48
CA PRO A 89 14.48 -24.19 -8.11
C PRO A 89 14.78 -22.68 -8.00
N VAL A 90 14.59 -21.93 -9.11
CA VAL A 90 14.85 -20.50 -9.23
C VAL A 90 13.76 -19.83 -10.06
N MET A 91 13.52 -18.54 -9.81
CA MET A 91 12.58 -17.72 -10.58
C MET A 91 13.30 -16.49 -11.14
N ALA A 92 12.86 -16.00 -12.30
CA ALA A 92 13.32 -14.71 -12.80
C ALA A 92 12.54 -13.59 -12.10
N HIS A 93 13.24 -12.67 -11.45
CA HIS A 93 12.66 -11.56 -10.71
C HIS A 93 12.74 -10.26 -11.52
N LEU A 94 11.62 -9.55 -11.64
CA LEU A 94 11.57 -8.19 -12.17
C LEU A 94 10.96 -7.28 -11.10
N GLU A 95 11.58 -6.13 -10.83
CA GLU A 95 11.03 -5.13 -9.91
C GLU A 95 11.05 -3.71 -10.51
N PHE A 96 10.04 -2.94 -10.16
CA PHE A 96 10.04 -1.49 -10.20
C PHE A 96 9.94 -0.98 -8.76
N ARG A 97 10.79 -0.01 -8.42
CA ARG A 97 10.72 0.78 -7.19
C ARG A 97 10.87 2.24 -7.55
N GLY A 98 9.93 3.08 -7.15
CA GLY A 98 9.98 4.49 -7.49
C GLY A 98 8.79 5.26 -6.98
N GLY A 99 8.93 6.59 -6.91
CA GLY A 99 7.87 7.45 -6.42
C GLY A 99 7.99 8.87 -6.95
N ILE A 100 6.96 9.65 -6.67
CA ILE A 100 6.94 11.09 -6.87
C ILE A 100 6.97 11.78 -5.51
N VAL A 101 7.80 12.82 -5.38
CA VAL A 101 7.78 13.75 -4.25
C VAL A 101 7.56 15.16 -4.79
N ARG A 102 6.63 15.89 -4.17
CA ARG A 102 6.38 17.30 -4.47
C ARG A 102 7.41 18.15 -3.74
N GLY A 103 8.54 18.42 -4.40
CA GLY A 103 9.72 19.11 -3.88
C GLY A 103 9.55 20.58 -3.48
N ASP A 104 8.36 21.02 -3.10
CA ASP A 104 8.07 22.40 -2.66
C ASP A 104 8.55 22.67 -1.23
N ASN A 105 8.87 21.64 -0.43
CA ASN A 105 9.40 21.76 0.94
C ASN A 105 10.31 20.56 1.28
N TYR A 106 11.63 20.75 1.17
CA TYR A 106 12.65 20.09 1.98
C TYR A 106 13.38 21.18 2.78
#